data_AF-A0A8S9SGT6-F1
#
_entry.id   AF-A0A8S9SGT6-F1
#
_cell.length_a   1.000
_cell.length_b   1.000
_cell.length_c   1.000
_cell.angle_alpha   90.00
_cell.angle_beta   90.00
_cell.angle_gamma   90.00
#
_symmetry.space_group_name_H-M   'P 1'
#
loop_
_entity.id
_entity.type
_entity.pdbx_description
1 polymer ?
#
loop_
_entity_poly.entity_id
_entity_poly.type
_entity_poly.pdbx_seq_one_letter_code
_entity_poly.pdbx_strand_id
1 'polypeptide(L)'
;MYRTIDTLGVGYGKGRLTCFLGDLNAVSDVMPADMVVNSMLVSMAVQAGKQKETIYHVGSSLRNPLKNEKLPKIAYHCFTTKPWTNKEGKVVRVKNMEILSSMASFHRYMAIHYLIPLKGLALLNIVLCKLLDKSLKDFHRKINFAFRLVELYQPYLFFNGVFDDTNTEKLQGIVLKTEAETEMFCFDPTVINWDDYFVDIHVPGLVKYVF
;
A
#
# COMPACT_ATOMS: atom_id res chain seq x y z
N MET A 1 9.75 -1.69 -1.00
CA MET A 1 8.49 -1.35 -0.28
C MET A 1 7.48 -0.64 -1.19
N TYR A 2 7.87 0.36 -2.01
CA TYR A 2 6.97 1.02 -3.00
C TYR A 2 6.17 0.07 -3.91
N ARG A 3 6.81 -0.99 -4.42
CA ARG A 3 6.13 -2.01 -5.25
C ARG A 3 4.93 -2.70 -4.58
N THR A 4 4.85 -2.74 -3.25
CA THR A 4 3.80 -3.48 -2.54
C THR A 4 2.48 -2.73 -2.54
N ILE A 5 2.48 -1.42 -2.21
CA ILE A 5 1.27 -0.58 -2.21
C ILE A 5 0.73 -0.44 -3.64
N ASP A 6 1.62 -0.21 -4.61
CA ASP A 6 1.27 -0.13 -6.03
C ASP A 6 0.58 -1.42 -6.52
N THR A 7 1.08 -2.59 -6.09
CA THR A 7 0.48 -3.88 -6.45
C THR A 7 -0.94 -4.02 -5.90
N LEU A 8 -1.20 -3.52 -4.70
CA LEU A 8 -2.55 -3.51 -4.12
C LEU A 8 -3.47 -2.56 -4.88
N GLY A 9 -3.01 -1.35 -5.20
CA GLY A 9 -3.75 -0.37 -6.00
C GLY A 9 -4.08 -0.90 -7.39
N VAL A 10 -3.12 -1.53 -8.07
CA VAL A 10 -3.33 -2.17 -9.38
C VAL A 10 -4.30 -3.34 -9.26
N GLY A 11 -4.11 -4.22 -8.29
CA GLY A 11 -5.00 -5.36 -8.05
C GLY A 11 -6.45 -4.91 -7.84
N TYR A 12 -6.63 -3.84 -7.06
CA TYR A 12 -7.93 -3.24 -6.81
C TYR A 12 -8.54 -2.59 -8.05
N GLY A 13 -7.81 -1.70 -8.73
CA GLY A 13 -8.30 -1.03 -9.94
C GLY A 13 -8.60 -1.99 -11.10
N LYS A 14 -7.92 -3.14 -11.16
CA LYS A 14 -8.21 -4.24 -12.10
C LYS A 14 -9.37 -5.14 -11.64
N GLY A 15 -10.01 -4.84 -10.50
CA GLY A 15 -11.14 -5.60 -9.95
C GLY A 15 -10.77 -6.98 -9.42
N ARG A 16 -9.49 -7.24 -9.16
CA ARG A 16 -8.95 -8.55 -8.72
C ARG A 16 -8.80 -8.66 -7.21
N LEU A 17 -8.81 -7.53 -6.50
CA LEU A 17 -8.70 -7.46 -5.05
C LEU A 17 -10.04 -7.03 -4.45
N THR A 18 -10.73 -7.94 -3.77
CA THR A 18 -12.06 -7.70 -3.17
C THR A 18 -12.01 -7.45 -1.67
N CYS A 19 -10.96 -7.94 -1.00
CA CYS A 19 -10.73 -7.73 0.42
C CYS A 19 -9.25 -7.52 0.70
N PHE A 20 -8.91 -6.87 1.82
CA PHE A 20 -7.54 -6.66 2.26
C PHE A 20 -7.43 -6.77 3.78
N LEU A 21 -6.32 -7.32 4.27
CA LEU A 21 -6.01 -7.41 5.69
C LEU A 21 -5.15 -6.22 6.09
N GLY A 22 -5.54 -5.49 7.12
CA GLY A 22 -4.73 -4.40 7.67
C GLY A 22 -5.45 -3.61 8.74
N ASP A 23 -4.69 -2.93 9.59
CA ASP A 23 -5.23 -1.99 10.57
C ASP A 23 -5.50 -0.63 9.92
N LEU A 24 -6.75 -0.17 9.98
CA LEU A 24 -7.16 1.13 9.46
C LEU A 24 -6.73 2.29 10.36
N ASN A 25 -6.43 2.01 11.63
CA ASN A 25 -5.95 3.01 12.60
C ASN A 25 -4.43 3.20 12.55
N ALA A 26 -3.71 2.23 11.94
CA ALA A 26 -2.27 2.32 11.78
C ALA A 26 -1.88 3.47 10.84
N VAL A 27 -0.66 3.96 11.04
CA VAL A 27 -0.05 5.02 10.22
C VAL A 27 0.93 4.38 9.23
N SER A 28 0.83 4.75 7.96
CA SER A 28 1.81 4.41 6.95
C SER A 28 2.91 5.48 6.90
N ASP A 29 4.16 5.08 7.10
CA ASP A 29 5.30 5.96 6.88
C ASP A 29 5.64 5.98 5.38
N VAL A 30 5.20 7.04 4.69
CA VAL A 30 5.39 7.22 3.24
C VAL A 30 6.01 8.57 2.94
N MET A 31 6.83 8.62 1.89
CA MET A 31 7.40 9.87 1.39
C MET A 31 7.37 9.86 -0.15
N PRO A 32 7.00 10.97 -0.80
CA PRO A 32 7.18 11.11 -2.25
C PRO A 32 8.63 10.91 -2.66
N ALA A 33 8.85 10.27 -3.82
CA ALA A 33 10.20 9.89 -4.26
C ALA A 33 11.12 11.09 -4.52
N ASP A 34 10.55 12.19 -5.03
CA ASP A 34 11.22 13.47 -5.24
C ASP A 34 11.72 14.09 -3.92
N MET A 35 10.91 14.08 -2.86
CA MET A 35 11.33 14.53 -1.54
C MET A 35 12.44 13.65 -0.95
N VAL A 36 12.39 12.34 -1.18
CA VAL A 36 13.50 11.44 -0.80
C VAL A 36 14.79 11.82 -1.53
N VAL A 37 14.73 12.04 -2.85
CA VAL A 37 15.90 12.47 -3.64
C VAL A 37 16.45 13.82 -3.16
N ASN A 38 15.57 14.80 -2.91
CA ASN A 38 15.96 16.11 -2.38
C ASN A 38 16.70 15.98 -1.04
N SER A 39 16.18 15.17 -0.12
CA SER A 39 16.83 14.91 1.16
C SER A 39 18.22 14.26 1.01
N MET A 40 18.40 13.37 0.02
CA MET A 40 19.70 12.75 -0.29
C MET A 40 20.70 13.80 -0.78
N LEU A 41 20.32 14.62 -1.75
CA LEU A 41 21.19 15.67 -2.31
C LEU A 41 21.63 16.67 -1.23
N VAL A 42 20.69 17.11 -0.41
CA VAL A 42 20.94 18.05 0.69
C VAL A 42 21.83 17.41 1.75
N SER A 43 21.56 16.17 2.15
CA SER A 43 22.36 15.50 3.17
C SER A 43 23.81 15.31 2.70
N MET A 44 24.02 14.99 1.42
CA MET A 44 25.35 14.89 0.82
C MET A 44 26.09 16.23 0.86
N ALA A 45 25.43 17.32 0.45
CA ALA A 45 26.02 18.66 0.47
C ALA A 45 26.40 19.10 1.90
N VAL A 46 25.51 18.86 2.86
CA VAL A 46 25.71 19.24 4.26
C VAL A 46 26.77 18.38 4.96
N GLN A 47 26.90 17.10 4.61
CA GLN A 47 27.90 16.20 5.20
C GLN A 47 29.25 16.22 4.49
N ALA A 48 29.39 16.92 3.37
CA ALA A 48 30.65 17.07 2.67
C ALA A 48 31.75 17.60 3.62
N GLY A 49 32.84 16.85 3.75
CA GLY A 49 33.99 17.21 4.58
C GLY A 49 33.81 17.03 6.09
N LYS A 50 32.65 16.53 6.56
CA LYS A 50 32.45 16.23 7.99
C LYS A 50 32.93 14.83 8.33
N GLN A 51 33.55 14.70 9.51
CA GLN A 51 34.02 13.41 10.03
C GLN A 51 32.94 12.60 10.75
N LYS A 52 31.88 13.26 11.24
CA LYS A 52 30.81 12.61 11.99
C LYS A 52 29.67 12.20 11.07
N GLU A 53 29.34 10.92 11.06
CA GLU A 53 28.16 10.40 10.37
C GLU A 53 26.86 10.82 11.10
N THR A 54 25.81 11.06 10.32
CA THR A 54 24.48 11.40 10.84
C THR A 54 23.44 10.60 10.07
N ILE A 55 22.54 9.94 10.80
CA ILE A 55 21.44 9.18 10.22
C ILE A 55 20.26 10.14 10.08
N TYR A 56 19.72 10.22 8.87
CA TYR A 56 18.51 10.96 8.53
C TYR A 56 17.41 9.95 8.25
N HIS A 57 16.38 9.91 9.09
CA HIS A 57 15.16 9.14 8.81
C HIS A 57 14.25 9.99 7.95
N VAL A 58 14.02 9.57 6.72
CA VAL A 58 13.18 10.31 5.76
C VAL A 58 11.80 9.66 5.75
N GLY A 59 10.89 10.24 6.53
CA GLY A 59 9.54 9.72 6.71
C GLY A 59 8.55 10.85 7.01
N SER A 60 7.26 10.52 7.03
CA SER A 60 6.17 11.44 7.33
C SER A 60 5.39 11.05 8.58
N SER A 61 5.56 9.82 9.09
CA SER A 61 4.71 9.24 10.14
C SER A 61 4.59 10.09 11.41
N LEU A 62 5.64 10.81 11.82
CA LEU A 62 5.61 11.66 13.00
C LEU A 62 4.98 13.03 12.73
N ARG A 63 5.41 13.72 11.66
CA ARG A 63 5.04 15.13 11.39
C ARG A 63 3.79 15.28 10.52
N ASN A 64 3.51 14.35 9.62
CA ASN A 64 2.33 14.35 8.76
C ASN A 64 1.78 12.91 8.55
N PRO A 65 1.18 12.29 9.58
CA PRO A 65 0.77 10.90 9.55
C PRO A 65 -0.30 10.59 8.49
N LEU A 66 0.00 9.65 7.58
CA LEU A 66 -0.99 9.04 6.70
C LEU A 66 -1.70 7.89 7.40
N LYS A 67 -2.94 8.10 7.86
CA LYS A 67 -3.78 7.00 8.38
C LYS A 67 -4.18 6.05 7.27
N ASN A 68 -4.03 4.74 7.52
CA ASN A 68 -4.35 3.69 6.57
C ASN A 68 -5.80 3.71 6.09
N GLU A 69 -6.74 4.22 6.89
CA GLU A 69 -8.15 4.38 6.50
C GLU A 69 -8.37 5.26 5.26
N LYS A 70 -7.43 6.15 4.93
CA LYS A 70 -7.53 7.03 3.76
C LYS A 70 -7.33 6.25 2.46
N LEU A 71 -6.39 5.32 2.43
CA LEU A 71 -6.00 4.58 1.22
C LEU A 71 -7.17 3.88 0.50
N PRO A 72 -8.00 3.05 1.17
CA PRO A 72 -9.12 2.38 0.50
C PRO A 72 -10.20 3.38 0.03
N LYS A 73 -10.42 4.49 0.76
CA LYS A 73 -11.38 5.53 0.38
C LYS A 73 -10.93 6.27 -0.88
N ILE A 74 -9.65 6.66 -0.93
CA ILE A 74 -9.05 7.31 -2.10
C ILE A 74 -9.05 6.37 -3.31
N ALA A 75 -8.62 5.12 -3.12
CA ALA A 75 -8.64 4.13 -4.20
C ALA A 75 -10.07 3.94 -4.77
N TYR A 76 -11.08 3.79 -3.90
CA TYR A 76 -12.47 3.70 -4.34
C TYR A 76 -12.91 4.94 -5.11
N HIS A 77 -12.62 6.13 -4.58
CA HIS A 77 -12.96 7.39 -5.25
C HIS A 77 -12.33 7.49 -6.65
N CYS A 78 -11.02 7.24 -6.78
CA CYS A 78 -10.31 7.33 -8.05
C CYS A 78 -10.85 6.34 -9.08
N PHE A 79 -10.99 5.06 -8.71
CA PHE A 79 -11.39 4.00 -9.65
C PHE A 79 -12.90 3.92 -9.90
N THR A 80 -13.73 4.63 -9.14
CA THR A 80 -15.14 4.85 -9.49
C THR A 80 -15.34 6.07 -10.38
N THR A 81 -14.58 7.15 -10.15
CA THR A 81 -14.66 8.40 -10.93
C THR A 81 -14.03 8.22 -12.32
N LYS A 82 -12.87 7.58 -12.40
CA LYS A 82 -12.15 7.26 -13.64
C LYS A 82 -11.80 5.77 -13.67
N PRO A 83 -12.77 4.89 -13.96
CA PRO A 83 -12.54 3.45 -13.95
C PRO A 83 -11.53 3.04 -15.02
N TRP A 84 -10.70 2.06 -14.70
CA TRP A 84 -9.76 1.50 -15.66
C TRP A 84 -10.50 0.71 -16.75
N THR A 85 -10.08 0.90 -17.99
CA THR A 85 -10.55 0.11 -19.14
C THR A 85 -9.52 -0.95 -19.44
N ASN A 86 -9.97 -2.21 -19.45
CA ASN A 86 -9.07 -3.33 -19.68
C ASN A 86 -8.64 -3.43 -21.15
N LYS A 87 -7.76 -4.40 -21.45
CA LYS A 87 -7.22 -4.60 -22.81
C LYS A 87 -8.29 -4.94 -23.85
N GLU A 88 -9.44 -5.45 -23.42
CA GLU A 88 -10.58 -5.78 -24.28
C GLU A 88 -11.55 -4.58 -24.45
N GLY A 89 -11.21 -3.40 -23.96
CA GLY A 89 -12.07 -2.21 -24.04
C GLY A 89 -13.22 -2.20 -23.02
N LYS A 90 -13.24 -3.13 -22.06
CA LYS A 90 -14.28 -3.21 -21.04
C LYS A 90 -13.91 -2.41 -19.80
N VAL A 91 -14.83 -1.55 -19.37
CA VAL A 91 -14.72 -0.78 -18.14
C VAL A 91 -14.81 -1.71 -16.92
N VAL A 92 -13.80 -1.63 -16.05
CA VAL A 92 -13.76 -2.37 -14.78
C VAL A 92 -14.46 -1.58 -13.69
N ARG A 93 -15.53 -2.16 -13.12
CA ARG A 93 -16.27 -1.56 -12.00
C ARG A 93 -15.77 -2.13 -10.68
N VAL A 94 -15.10 -1.28 -9.89
CA VAL A 94 -14.68 -1.63 -8.54
C VAL A 94 -15.83 -1.50 -7.54
N LYS A 95 -15.75 -2.23 -6.44
CA LYS A 95 -16.65 -2.11 -5.28
C LYS A 95 -15.85 -1.60 -4.08
N ASN A 96 -16.53 -1.15 -3.04
CA ASN A 96 -15.88 -0.90 -1.76
C ASN A 96 -15.12 -2.16 -1.32
N MET A 97 -13.86 -1.99 -0.93
CA MET A 97 -13.00 -3.07 -0.49
C MET A 97 -13.38 -3.48 0.93
N GLU A 98 -13.55 -4.78 1.16
CA GLU A 98 -13.73 -5.31 2.50
C GLU A 98 -12.40 -5.27 3.26
N ILE A 99 -12.36 -4.58 4.40
CA ILE A 99 -11.14 -4.51 5.22
C ILE A 99 -11.24 -5.45 6.41
N LEU A 100 -10.33 -6.41 6.45
CA LEU A 100 -10.17 -7.39 7.52
C LEU A 100 -9.22 -6.78 8.55
N SER A 101 -9.77 -6.19 9.61
CA SER A 101 -9.01 -5.40 10.60
C SER A 101 -8.29 -6.24 11.67
N SER A 102 -8.31 -7.56 11.56
CA SER A 102 -7.62 -8.46 12.47
C SER A 102 -7.44 -9.84 11.86
N MET A 103 -6.47 -10.61 12.37
CA MET A 103 -6.33 -12.02 11.99
C MET A 103 -7.59 -12.83 12.27
N ALA A 104 -8.31 -12.55 13.36
CA ALA A 104 -9.59 -13.21 13.64
C ALA A 104 -10.64 -12.93 12.54
N SER A 105 -10.78 -11.67 12.10
CA SER A 105 -11.67 -11.30 11.00
C SER A 105 -11.27 -12.00 9.69
N PHE A 106 -9.96 -12.08 9.40
CA PHE A 106 -9.45 -12.77 8.23
C PHE A 106 -9.72 -14.26 8.24
N HIS A 107 -9.43 -14.97 9.34
CA HIS A 107 -9.73 -16.40 9.46
C HIS A 107 -11.23 -16.67 9.30
N ARG A 108 -12.09 -15.84 9.90
CA ARG A 108 -13.55 -15.96 9.72
C ARG A 108 -13.97 -15.76 8.26
N TYR A 109 -13.49 -14.70 7.63
CA TYR A 109 -13.78 -14.41 6.22
C TYR A 109 -13.31 -15.56 5.32
N MET A 110 -12.09 -16.05 5.51
CA MET A 110 -11.53 -17.17 4.76
C MET A 110 -12.32 -18.47 4.96
N ALA A 111 -12.76 -18.72 6.20
CA ALA A 111 -13.58 -19.88 6.52
C ALA A 111 -14.93 -19.86 5.78
N ILE A 112 -15.65 -18.73 5.86
CA ILE A 112 -16.99 -18.56 5.29
C ILE A 112 -16.94 -18.57 3.76
N HIS A 113 -16.05 -17.78 3.16
CA HIS A 113 -16.05 -17.56 1.71
C HIS A 113 -15.28 -18.61 0.92
N TYR A 114 -14.35 -19.35 1.53
CA TYR A 114 -13.49 -20.29 0.80
C TYR A 114 -13.44 -21.69 1.42
N LEU A 115 -13.16 -21.84 2.71
CA LEU A 115 -12.94 -23.18 3.29
C LEU A 115 -14.24 -24.00 3.39
N ILE A 116 -15.34 -23.41 3.85
CA ILE A 116 -16.64 -24.10 3.94
C ILE A 116 -17.15 -24.49 2.54
N PRO A 117 -17.20 -23.58 1.55
CA PRO A 117 -17.57 -23.95 0.18
C PRO A 117 -16.67 -25.04 -0.42
N LEU A 118 -15.35 -24.96 -0.17
CA LEU A 118 -14.41 -25.97 -0.66
C LEU A 118 -14.68 -27.36 -0.04
N LYS A 119 -15.02 -27.43 1.24
CA LYS A 119 -15.43 -28.68 1.89
C LYS A 119 -16.72 -29.24 1.26
N GLY A 120 -17.71 -28.39 0.98
CA GLY A 120 -18.93 -28.80 0.27
C GLY A 120 -18.64 -29.35 -1.13
N LEU A 121 -17.77 -28.67 -1.89
CA LEU A 121 -17.33 -29.13 -3.20
C LEU A 121 -16.54 -30.45 -3.13
N ALA A 122 -15.76 -30.67 -2.07
CA ALA A 122 -15.05 -31.93 -1.86
C ALA A 122 -16.03 -33.10 -1.63
N LEU A 123 -17.11 -32.90 -0.88
CA LEU A 123 -18.16 -33.92 -0.71
C LEU A 123 -18.87 -34.22 -2.03
N LEU A 124 -19.23 -33.17 -2.79
CA LEU A 124 -19.84 -33.34 -4.12
C LEU A 124 -18.91 -34.09 -5.07
N ASN A 125 -17.60 -33.82 -5.03
CA ASN A 125 -16.63 -34.48 -5.87
C ASN A 125 -16.51 -35.99 -5.58
N ILE A 126 -16.74 -36.43 -4.34
CA ILE A 126 -16.83 -37.87 -4.01
C ILE A 126 -18.01 -38.50 -4.76
N VAL A 127 -19.17 -37.83 -4.77
CA VAL A 127 -20.36 -38.27 -5.52
C VAL A 127 -20.11 -38.28 -7.03
N LEU A 128 -19.33 -37.32 -7.53
CA LEU A 128 -18.92 -37.21 -8.93
C LEU A 128 -17.69 -38.07 -9.30
N CYS A 129 -17.42 -39.16 -8.57
CA CYS A 129 -16.32 -40.08 -8.87
C CYS A 129 -14.95 -39.39 -9.06
N LYS A 130 -14.66 -38.33 -8.29
CA LYS A 130 -13.38 -37.60 -8.27
C LYS A 130 -13.05 -36.77 -9.52
N LEU A 131 -14.03 -36.43 -10.35
CA LEU A 131 -13.83 -35.63 -11.57
C LEU A 131 -13.21 -34.24 -11.34
N LEU A 132 -13.34 -33.68 -10.14
CA LEU A 132 -12.85 -32.34 -9.76
C LEU A 132 -11.57 -32.38 -8.90
N ASP A 133 -10.94 -33.54 -8.69
CA ASP A 133 -9.79 -33.71 -7.78
C ASP A 133 -8.65 -32.72 -8.05
N LYS A 134 -8.29 -32.53 -9.32
CA LYS A 134 -7.24 -31.59 -9.72
C LYS A 134 -7.62 -30.16 -9.34
N SER A 135 -8.85 -29.75 -9.65
CA SER A 135 -9.36 -28.40 -9.36
C SER A 135 -9.37 -28.14 -7.85
N LEU A 136 -9.87 -29.08 -7.05
CA LEU A 136 -9.89 -28.96 -5.59
C LEU A 136 -8.48 -28.83 -4.99
N LYS A 137 -7.52 -29.65 -5.46
CA LYS A 137 -6.11 -29.55 -5.04
C LYS A 137 -5.52 -28.19 -5.40
N ASP A 138 -5.80 -27.69 -6.60
CA ASP A 138 -5.33 -26.37 -7.02
C ASP A 138 -5.93 -25.24 -6.19
N PHE A 139 -7.24 -25.29 -5.88
CA PHE A 139 -7.88 -24.32 -4.98
C PHE A 139 -7.31 -24.38 -3.58
N HIS A 140 -7.13 -25.57 -3.01
CA HIS A 140 -6.55 -25.75 -1.69
C HIS A 140 -5.13 -25.17 -1.63
N ARG A 141 -4.30 -25.43 -2.65
CA ARG A 141 -2.95 -24.86 -2.76
C ARG A 141 -2.97 -23.33 -2.81
N LYS A 142 -3.88 -22.72 -3.58
CA LYS A 142 -4.01 -21.26 -3.68
C LYS A 142 -4.44 -20.64 -2.34
N ILE A 143 -5.38 -21.26 -1.64
CA ILE A 143 -5.82 -20.80 -0.31
C ILE A 143 -4.65 -20.86 0.68
N ASN A 144 -3.93 -21.99 0.76
CA ASN A 144 -2.78 -22.12 1.66
C ASN A 144 -1.66 -21.12 1.33
N PHE A 145 -1.45 -20.81 0.05
CA PHE A 145 -0.52 -19.76 -0.36
C PHE A 145 -0.96 -18.38 0.16
N ALA A 146 -2.25 -18.06 0.07
CA ALA A 146 -2.79 -16.80 0.59
C ALA A 146 -2.63 -16.68 2.11
N PHE A 147 -2.89 -17.76 2.87
CA PHE A 147 -2.65 -17.81 4.32
C PHE A 147 -1.18 -17.52 4.65
N ARG A 148 -0.25 -18.23 4.00
CA ARG A 148 1.19 -18.04 4.22
C ARG A 148 1.64 -16.61 3.90
N LEU A 149 1.12 -16.02 2.83
CA LEU A 149 1.44 -14.65 2.47
C LEU A 149 0.94 -13.68 3.55
N VAL A 150 -0.29 -13.86 4.02
CA VAL A 150 -0.87 -13.05 5.09
C VAL A 150 -0.06 -13.18 6.38
N GLU A 151 0.29 -14.39 6.80
CA GLU A 151 1.11 -14.63 8.00
C GLU A 151 2.49 -13.96 7.88
N LEU A 152 3.13 -14.06 6.71
CA LEU A 152 4.42 -13.42 6.43
C LEU A 152 4.35 -11.90 6.53
N TYR A 153 3.27 -11.30 6.02
CA TYR A 153 3.12 -9.84 5.98
C TYR A 153 2.39 -9.26 7.20
N GLN A 154 1.81 -10.09 8.06
CA GLN A 154 1.05 -9.67 9.25
C GLN A 154 1.81 -8.63 10.09
N PRO A 155 3.11 -8.79 10.42
CA PRO A 155 3.83 -7.81 11.24
C PRO A 155 3.88 -6.41 10.60
N TYR A 156 3.84 -6.32 9.28
CA TYR A 156 3.85 -5.06 8.53
C TYR A 156 2.46 -4.46 8.37
N LEU A 157 1.44 -5.31 8.17
CA LEU A 157 0.03 -4.88 8.00
C LEU A 157 -0.60 -4.34 9.29
N PHE A 158 -0.02 -4.69 10.44
CA PHE A 158 -0.42 -4.27 11.79
C PHE A 158 0.69 -3.50 12.52
N PHE A 159 1.64 -2.93 11.77
CA PHE A 159 2.70 -2.13 12.35
C PHE A 159 2.17 -0.75 12.76
N ASN A 160 2.37 -0.39 14.03
CA ASN A 160 1.90 0.88 14.62
C ASN A 160 3.05 1.81 15.01
N GLY A 161 4.26 1.59 14.48
CA GLY A 161 5.40 2.44 14.79
C GLY A 161 5.31 3.78 14.07
N VAL A 162 5.69 4.82 14.80
CA VAL A 162 5.92 6.17 14.29
C VAL A 162 7.42 6.44 14.40
N PHE A 163 8.02 6.98 13.33
CA PHE A 163 9.46 7.14 13.24
C PHE A 163 9.87 8.59 13.49
N ASP A 164 10.85 8.78 14.37
CA ASP A 164 11.44 10.10 14.62
C ASP A 164 12.30 10.55 13.44
N ASP A 165 11.98 11.72 12.90
CA ASP A 165 12.71 12.38 11.81
C ASP A 165 13.41 13.67 12.29
N THR A 166 13.74 13.79 13.59
CA THR A 166 14.32 15.01 14.18
C THR A 166 15.62 15.47 13.47
N ASN A 167 16.49 14.55 13.05
CA ASN A 167 17.69 14.93 12.30
C ASN A 167 17.36 15.45 10.90
N THR A 168 16.31 14.93 10.27
CA THR A 168 15.86 15.32 8.93
C THR A 168 15.20 16.69 8.97
N GLU A 169 14.38 16.99 9.98
CA GLU A 169 13.86 18.34 10.22
C GLU A 169 14.99 19.36 10.40
N LYS A 170 15.99 19.04 11.23
CA LYS A 170 17.16 19.92 11.41
C LYS A 170 17.90 20.15 10.10
N LEU A 171 17.99 19.13 9.25
CA LEU A 171 18.59 19.24 7.92
C LEU A 171 17.78 20.18 7.02
N GLN A 172 16.44 20.11 7.04
CA GLN A 172 15.57 21.04 6.30
C GLN A 172 15.83 22.49 6.71
N GLY A 173 15.93 22.76 8.02
CA GLY A 173 16.22 24.10 8.54
C GLY A 173 17.54 24.72 8.04
N ILE A 174 18.48 23.90 7.52
CA ILE A 174 19.73 24.39 6.93
C ILE A 174 19.52 24.86 5.48
N VAL A 175 18.60 24.23 4.73
CA VAL A 175 18.32 24.50 3.31
C VAL A 175 17.42 25.71 3.10
N LEU A 176 16.53 26.00 4.05
CA LEU A 176 15.54 27.08 3.98
C LEU A 176 16.15 28.51 4.07
N LYS A 177 17.39 28.71 3.64
CA LYS A 177 18.11 29.98 3.69
C LYS A 177 17.79 30.89 2.50
N THR A 178 17.32 30.34 1.39
CA THR A 178 16.87 31.11 0.21
C THR A 178 15.57 30.55 -0.35
N GLU A 179 14.76 31.41 -0.97
CA GLU A 179 13.44 31.05 -1.53
C GLU A 179 13.58 30.08 -2.71
N ALA A 180 14.59 30.26 -3.57
CA ALA A 180 14.87 29.39 -4.70
C ALA A 180 15.34 27.98 -4.29
N GLU A 181 16.19 27.86 -3.26
CA GLU A 181 16.61 26.54 -2.74
C GLU A 181 15.47 25.83 -2.01
N THR A 182 14.59 26.60 -1.37
CA THR A 182 13.39 26.07 -0.71
C THR A 182 12.44 25.44 -1.72
N GLU A 183 12.19 26.10 -2.84
CA GLU A 183 11.30 25.57 -3.89
C GLU A 183 11.90 24.34 -4.58
N MET A 184 13.21 24.36 -4.88
CA MET A 184 13.87 23.29 -5.63
C MET A 184 14.16 22.03 -4.79
N PHE A 185 14.53 22.20 -3.51
CA PHE A 185 14.97 21.11 -2.64
C PHE A 185 14.05 20.91 -1.43
N CYS A 186 12.75 21.17 -1.57
CA CYS A 186 11.78 20.88 -0.51
C CYS A 186 11.69 19.36 -0.27
N PHE A 187 11.75 18.96 1.01
CA PHE A 187 11.44 17.61 1.48
C PHE A 187 10.75 17.63 2.85
N ASP A 188 10.01 18.72 3.13
CA ASP A 188 9.18 18.84 4.32
C ASP A 188 7.89 18.03 4.12
N PRO A 189 7.63 16.97 4.92
CA PRO A 189 6.42 16.19 4.77
C PRO A 189 5.15 16.96 5.16
N THR A 190 5.23 18.04 5.93
CA THR A 190 4.05 18.77 6.44
C THR A 190 3.27 19.52 5.36
N VAL A 191 3.90 19.83 4.22
CA VAL A 191 3.24 20.49 3.09
C VAL A 191 2.40 19.53 2.24
N ILE A 192 2.53 18.22 2.46
CA ILE A 192 1.82 17.21 1.67
C ILE A 192 0.34 17.16 2.09
N ASN A 193 -0.55 17.50 1.17
CA ASN A 193 -1.94 17.05 1.25
C ASN A 193 -2.03 15.62 0.68
N TRP A 194 -2.23 14.64 1.56
CA TRP A 194 -2.32 13.24 1.16
C TRP A 194 -3.46 12.95 0.19
N ASP A 195 -4.60 13.64 0.32
CA ASP A 195 -5.74 13.38 -0.55
C ASP A 195 -5.41 13.84 -1.98
N ASP A 196 -4.91 15.07 -2.15
CA ASP A 196 -4.48 15.62 -3.44
C ASP A 196 -3.31 14.81 -4.03
N TYR A 197 -2.31 14.45 -3.20
CA TYR A 197 -1.17 13.65 -3.65
C TYR A 197 -1.62 12.33 -4.28
N PHE A 198 -2.53 11.59 -3.63
CA PHE A 198 -2.97 10.31 -4.18
C PHE A 198 -3.92 10.47 -5.36
N VAL A 199 -4.86 11.41 -5.31
CA VAL A 199 -5.89 11.60 -6.34
C VAL A 199 -5.30 12.19 -7.62
N ASP A 200 -4.42 13.18 -7.51
CA ASP A 200 -3.95 13.95 -8.66
C ASP A 200 -2.57 13.50 -9.16
N ILE A 201 -1.74 12.90 -8.31
CA ILE A 201 -0.36 12.53 -8.65
C ILE A 201 -0.19 11.00 -8.70
N HIS A 202 -0.32 10.32 -7.56
CA HIS A 202 0.09 8.92 -7.43
C HIS A 202 -0.81 7.96 -8.23
N VAL A 203 -2.14 7.98 -8.04
CA VAL A 203 -3.05 7.05 -8.74
C VAL A 203 -3.06 7.29 -10.26
N PRO A 204 -3.12 8.53 -10.78
CA PRO A 204 -2.98 8.77 -12.21
C PRO A 204 -1.63 8.29 -12.77
N GLY A 205 -0.54 8.52 -12.05
CA GLY A 205 0.79 7.99 -12.40
C GLY A 205 0.80 6.47 -12.46
N LEU A 206 0.21 5.81 -11.46
CA LEU A 206 0.07 4.35 -11.42
C LEU A 206 -0.70 3.82 -12.63
N VAL A 207 -1.83 4.45 -12.98
CA VAL A 207 -2.62 4.08 -14.17
C VAL A 207 -1.83 4.30 -15.46
N LYS A 208 -1.08 5.40 -15.57
CA LYS A 208 -0.34 5.72 -16.79
C LYS A 208 0.84 4.78 -17.03
N TYR A 209 1.57 4.39 -15.99
CA TYR A 209 2.87 3.71 -16.14
C TYR A 209 2.85 2.22 -15.78
N VAL A 210 1.80 1.72 -15.10
CA VAL A 210 1.76 0.33 -14.58
C VAL A 210 0.59 -0.49 -15.14
N PHE A 211 -0.54 0.13 -15.49
CA PHE A 211 -1.76 -0.61 -15.87
C PHE A 211 -1.71 -1.30 -17.23
#